data_AF-A0A533Y4G2-F1
#
_entry.id   AF-A0A533Y4G2-F1
#
_cell.length_a   1.000
_cell.length_b   1.000
_cell.length_c   1.000
_cell.angle_alpha   90.00
_cell.angle_beta   90.00
_cell.angle_gamma   90.00
#
_symmetry.space_group_name_H-M   'P 1'
#
loop_
_entity.id
_entity.type
_entity.pdbx_description
1 polymer ?
#
loop_
_entity_poly.entity_id
_entity_poly.type
_entity_poly.pdbx_seq_one_letter_code
_entity_poly.pdbx_strand_id
1 'polypeptide(L)'
;MSTFVPLKLVGKKKSSMERRRSLRDSLWRDAEKVIWSRKTDDGYCSVPRTLPLIMTLINQLSPKGKGDASRVYQELWCHDFDLGFIEITDENAHAYASGYLTPTRAVRTWRERMGVLEDLGFIRTKPDGNRKYGYVLLLHPHDVVRHGTVRT
;
A
#
# COMPACT_ATOMS: atom_id res chain seq x y z
N MET A 1 -62.39 -8.00 -15.13
CA MET A 1 -61.54 -6.81 -15.37
C MET A 1 -60.31 -6.93 -14.47
N SER A 2 -59.16 -7.28 -15.04
CA SER A 2 -57.90 -7.37 -14.28
C SER A 2 -57.27 -5.98 -14.23
N THR A 3 -57.22 -5.38 -13.05
CA THR A 3 -56.57 -4.09 -12.81
C THR A 3 -55.06 -4.29 -12.75
N PHE A 4 -54.37 -3.87 -13.81
CA PHE A 4 -52.91 -3.78 -13.83
C PHE A 4 -52.48 -2.59 -12.97
N VAL A 5 -51.78 -2.85 -11.86
CA VAL A 5 -51.16 -1.81 -11.04
C VAL A 5 -49.74 -1.60 -11.55
N PRO A 6 -49.40 -0.45 -12.14
CA PRO A 6 -48.04 -0.21 -12.62
C PRO A 6 -47.08 -0.10 -11.42
N LEU A 7 -46.01 -0.91 -11.46
CA LEU A 7 -44.92 -0.84 -10.50
C LEU A 7 -44.27 0.56 -10.61
N LYS A 8 -44.35 1.36 -9.55
CA LYS A 8 -43.59 2.63 -9.47
C LYS A 8 -42.10 2.30 -9.54
N LEU A 9 -41.44 2.67 -10.63
CA LEU A 9 -39.99 2.65 -10.74
C LEU A 9 -39.42 3.62 -9.69
N VAL A 10 -38.91 3.07 -8.58
CA VAL A 10 -38.16 3.84 -7.59
C VAL A 10 -36.93 4.40 -8.30
N GLY A 11 -36.81 5.72 -8.37
CA GLY A 11 -35.69 6.39 -9.04
C GLY A 11 -34.35 5.83 -8.58
N LYS A 12 -33.44 5.58 -9.53
CA LYS A 12 -32.13 4.98 -9.26
C LYS A 12 -31.40 5.75 -8.15
N LYS A 13 -31.22 5.11 -7.00
CA LYS A 13 -30.51 5.69 -5.85
C LYS A 13 -29.08 6.03 -6.30
N LYS A 14 -28.67 7.30 -6.13
CA LYS A 14 -27.29 7.73 -6.43
C LYS A 14 -26.29 6.82 -5.73
N SER A 15 -25.23 6.46 -6.44
CA SER A 15 -24.13 5.67 -5.86
C SER A 15 -23.50 6.44 -4.69
N SER A 16 -22.99 5.71 -3.69
CA SER A 16 -22.25 6.29 -2.57
C SER A 16 -21.10 7.20 -3.04
N MET A 17 -20.45 6.84 -4.16
CA MET A 17 -19.39 7.67 -4.76
C MET A 17 -19.93 8.96 -5.35
N GLU A 18 -21.04 8.91 -6.09
CA GLU A 18 -21.67 10.11 -6.67
C GLU A 18 -22.13 11.06 -5.58
N ARG A 19 -22.73 10.54 -4.50
CA ARG A 19 -23.12 11.33 -3.33
C ARG A 19 -21.92 12.06 -2.72
N ARG A 20 -20.80 11.34 -2.51
CA ARG A 20 -19.57 11.92 -1.93
C ARG A 20 -18.94 12.95 -2.86
N ARG A 21 -18.94 12.71 -4.18
CA ARG A 21 -18.46 13.68 -5.17
C ARG A 21 -19.31 14.95 -5.14
N SER A 22 -20.64 14.83 -5.19
CA SER A 22 -21.52 16.01 -5.11
C SER A 22 -21.32 16.81 -3.82
N LEU A 23 -21.10 16.13 -2.69
CA LEU A 23 -20.78 16.80 -1.43
C LEU A 23 -19.44 17.54 -1.52
N ARG A 24 -18.37 16.89 -2.00
CA ARG A 24 -17.05 17.52 -2.19
C ARG A 24 -17.17 18.78 -3.04
N ASP A 25 -17.85 18.69 -4.19
CA ASP A 25 -17.96 19.80 -5.14
C ASP A 25 -18.83 20.96 -4.61
N SER A 26 -19.77 20.66 -3.70
CA SER A 26 -20.55 21.69 -3.00
C SER A 26 -19.74 22.45 -1.95
N LEU A 27 -18.74 21.80 -1.34
CA LEU A 27 -17.86 22.40 -0.34
C LEU A 27 -16.66 23.11 -0.97
N TRP A 28 -16.08 22.52 -2.02
CA TRP A 28 -14.92 23.02 -2.74
C TRP A 28 -15.16 22.96 -4.25
N ARG A 29 -15.46 24.12 -4.84
CA ARG A 29 -15.87 24.22 -6.26
C ARG A 29 -14.74 23.95 -7.24
N ASP A 30 -13.50 24.12 -6.81
CA ASP A 30 -12.27 23.88 -7.58
C ASP A 30 -11.70 22.47 -7.37
N ALA A 31 -12.32 21.64 -6.51
CA ALA A 31 -11.77 20.35 -6.09
C ALA A 31 -11.33 19.45 -7.25
N GLU A 32 -12.11 19.33 -8.31
CA GLU A 32 -11.76 18.48 -9.46
C GLU A 32 -10.46 18.92 -10.17
N LYS A 33 -10.09 20.21 -10.07
CA LYS A 33 -8.89 20.76 -10.72
C LYS A 33 -7.64 20.68 -9.86
N VAL A 34 -7.79 20.55 -8.54
CA VAL A 34 -6.67 20.66 -7.58
C VAL A 34 -6.32 19.33 -6.91
N ILE A 35 -7.10 18.29 -7.14
CA ILE A 35 -6.79 16.94 -6.65
C ILE A 35 -6.06 16.12 -7.72
N TRP A 36 -5.27 15.18 -7.25
CA TRP A 36 -4.77 14.10 -8.09
C TRP A 36 -5.92 13.16 -8.46
N SER A 37 -6.00 12.67 -9.71
CA SER A 37 -7.04 11.73 -10.13
C SER A 37 -6.51 10.53 -10.94
N ARG A 38 -6.90 9.31 -10.55
CA ARG A 38 -6.63 8.06 -11.30
C ARG A 38 -7.06 8.06 -12.76
N LYS A 39 -7.93 8.99 -13.15
CA LYS A 39 -8.45 9.07 -14.52
C LYS A 39 -7.55 9.89 -15.44
N THR A 40 -6.75 10.78 -14.87
CA THR A 40 -5.95 11.78 -15.59
C THR A 40 -4.47 11.61 -15.32
N ASP A 41 -4.11 10.91 -14.25
CA ASP A 41 -2.76 10.80 -13.78
C ASP A 41 -2.39 9.36 -13.44
N ASP A 42 -1.12 9.02 -13.64
CA ASP A 42 -0.53 7.73 -13.35
C ASP A 42 0.00 7.64 -11.90
N GLY A 43 0.54 6.48 -11.52
CA GLY A 43 1.21 6.31 -10.23
C GLY A 43 0.27 6.00 -9.05
N TYR A 44 -0.89 5.41 -9.34
CA TYR A 44 -1.79 4.93 -8.31
C TYR A 44 -1.63 3.45 -8.04
N CYS A 45 -1.65 3.12 -6.75
CA CYS A 45 -1.71 1.77 -6.25
C CYS A 45 -3.02 1.54 -5.47
N SER A 46 -3.44 0.28 -5.41
CA SER A 46 -4.42 -0.18 -4.44
C SER A 46 -3.66 -0.57 -3.18
N VAL A 47 -4.06 -0.06 -2.02
CA VAL A 47 -3.44 -0.43 -0.74
C VAL A 47 -4.50 -0.86 0.28
N PRO A 48 -4.18 -1.80 1.18
CA PRO A 48 -5.07 -2.17 2.28
C PRO A 48 -5.41 -0.96 3.15
N ARG A 49 -6.68 -0.77 3.50
CA ARG A 49 -7.13 0.36 4.35
C ARG A 49 -6.51 0.32 5.75
N THR A 50 -6.04 -0.84 6.19
CA THR A 50 -5.43 -1.08 7.50
C THR A 50 -3.92 -0.83 7.49
N LEU A 51 -3.32 -0.54 6.32
CA LEU A 51 -1.90 -0.27 6.18
C LEU A 51 -1.37 0.77 7.19
N PRO A 52 -2.04 1.92 7.47
CA PRO A 52 -1.53 2.88 8.45
C PRO A 52 -1.38 2.30 9.87
N LEU A 53 -2.29 1.41 10.28
CA LEU A 53 -2.23 0.75 11.59
C LEU A 53 -1.10 -0.29 11.62
N ILE A 54 -0.95 -1.06 10.54
CA ILE A 54 0.12 -2.04 10.39
C ILE A 54 1.49 -1.36 10.38
N MET A 55 1.62 -0.21 9.72
CA MET A 55 2.84 0.61 9.74
C MET A 55 3.19 1.07 11.15
N THR A 56 2.21 1.52 11.93
CA THR A 56 2.42 1.89 13.34
C THR A 56 2.95 0.71 14.14
N LEU A 57 2.37 -0.48 13.94
CA LEU A 57 2.83 -1.70 14.59
C LEU A 57 4.25 -2.08 14.18
N ILE A 58 4.58 -2.03 12.89
CA ILE A 58 5.94 -2.30 12.38
C ILE A 58 6.95 -1.36 13.07
N ASN A 59 6.65 -0.07 13.16
CA ASN A 59 7.53 0.90 13.82
C ASN A 59 7.74 0.55 15.31
N GLN A 60 6.68 0.14 16.01
CA GLN A 60 6.75 -0.26 17.43
C GLN A 60 7.51 -1.58 17.66
N LEU A 61 7.38 -2.54 16.75
CA LEU A 61 8.04 -3.85 16.83
C LEU A 61 9.46 -3.84 16.25
N SER A 62 9.83 -2.82 15.50
CA SER A 62 11.16 -2.70 14.90
C SER A 62 12.23 -2.70 16.00
N PRO A 63 13.30 -3.52 15.86
CA PRO A 63 14.36 -3.57 16.87
C PRO A 63 14.98 -2.20 17.10
N LYS A 64 15.21 -1.86 18.38
CA LYS A 64 15.89 -0.61 18.76
C LYS A 64 17.23 -0.50 18.02
N GLY A 65 17.52 0.68 17.47
CA GLY A 65 18.74 0.94 16.70
C GLY A 65 18.71 0.51 15.24
N LYS A 66 17.80 -0.40 14.84
CA LYS A 66 17.55 -0.74 13.43
C LYS A 66 16.51 0.17 12.77
N GLY A 67 16.05 1.24 13.43
CA GLY A 67 15.11 2.24 12.88
C GLY A 67 13.76 1.70 12.40
N ASP A 68 12.93 2.58 11.86
CA ASP A 68 11.57 2.24 11.40
C ASP A 68 11.59 1.59 9.99
N ALA A 69 10.96 0.42 9.85
CA ALA A 69 10.80 -0.29 8.58
C ALA A 69 9.45 -0.05 7.88
N SER A 70 8.54 0.68 8.51
CA SER A 70 7.17 0.90 8.02
C SER A 70 7.11 1.62 6.67
N ARG A 71 8.03 2.56 6.43
CA ARG A 71 8.13 3.32 5.17
C ARG A 71 8.53 2.43 3.99
N VAL A 72 9.43 1.47 4.22
CA VAL A 72 9.79 0.47 3.19
C VAL A 72 8.59 -0.43 2.91
N TYR A 73 7.86 -0.83 3.95
CA TYR A 73 6.65 -1.64 3.76
C TYR A 73 5.57 -0.91 2.95
N GLN A 74 5.34 0.37 3.25
CA GLN A 74 4.41 1.21 2.47
C GLN A 74 4.86 1.33 1.01
N GLU A 75 6.15 1.56 0.78
CA GLU A 75 6.72 1.69 -0.55
C GLU A 75 6.53 0.40 -1.37
N LEU A 76 6.78 -0.77 -0.78
CA LEU A 76 6.49 -2.06 -1.42
C LEU A 76 5.01 -2.19 -1.81
N TRP A 77 4.07 -1.81 -0.92
CA TRP A 77 2.64 -1.80 -1.27
C TRP A 77 2.29 -0.83 -2.41
N CYS A 78 3.05 0.24 -2.60
CA CYS A 78 2.87 1.13 -3.74
C CYS A 78 3.36 0.53 -5.06
N HIS A 79 4.26 -0.46 -5.00
CA HIS A 79 4.78 -1.19 -6.15
C HIS A 79 4.04 -2.52 -6.41
N ASP A 80 3.13 -2.92 -5.52
CA ASP A 80 2.27 -4.07 -5.74
C ASP A 80 1.13 -3.74 -6.73
N PHE A 81 1.03 -4.54 -7.79
CA PHE A 81 -0.03 -4.46 -8.78
C PHE A 81 -1.17 -5.46 -8.45
N ASP A 82 -1.59 -5.48 -7.18
CA ASP A 82 -2.60 -6.39 -6.64
C ASP A 82 -2.25 -7.89 -6.77
N LEU A 83 -0.95 -8.23 -6.88
CA LEU A 83 -0.45 -9.62 -6.99
C LEU A 83 0.19 -10.12 -5.69
N GLY A 84 0.49 -9.21 -4.75
CA GLY A 84 1.31 -9.49 -3.58
C GLY A 84 2.76 -9.82 -3.93
N PHE A 85 3.21 -9.51 -5.15
CA PHE A 85 4.53 -9.90 -5.68
C PHE A 85 5.20 -8.71 -6.35
N ILE A 86 6.48 -8.50 -6.00
CA ILE A 86 7.27 -7.37 -6.49
C ILE A 86 8.62 -7.92 -6.97
N GLU A 87 9.01 -7.49 -8.16
CA GLU A 87 10.36 -7.68 -8.70
C GLU A 87 11.20 -6.43 -8.44
N ILE A 88 12.30 -6.59 -7.72
CA ILE A 88 13.22 -5.51 -7.38
C ILE A 88 14.38 -5.52 -8.39
N THR A 89 14.24 -4.70 -9.43
CA THR A 89 15.26 -4.55 -10.48
C THR A 89 16.32 -3.49 -10.13
N ASP A 90 15.96 -2.47 -9.34
CA ASP A 90 16.84 -1.41 -8.87
C ASP A 90 16.61 -1.05 -7.39
N GLU A 91 17.47 -1.55 -6.50
CA GLU A 91 17.39 -1.26 -5.08
C GLU A 91 17.62 0.23 -4.73
N ASN A 92 18.32 1.00 -5.58
CA ASN A 92 18.50 2.44 -5.34
C ASN A 92 17.18 3.17 -5.51
N ALA A 93 16.40 2.82 -6.54
CA ALA A 93 15.07 3.40 -6.77
C ALA A 93 14.14 3.14 -5.59
N HIS A 94 14.08 1.90 -5.07
CA HIS A 94 13.28 1.56 -3.89
C HIS A 94 13.76 2.26 -2.62
N ALA A 95 15.08 2.36 -2.40
CA ALA A 95 15.63 3.09 -1.27
C ALA A 95 15.28 4.59 -1.33
N TYR A 96 15.35 5.18 -2.53
CA TYR A 96 14.97 6.57 -2.77
C TYR A 96 13.47 6.79 -2.59
N ALA A 97 12.61 5.90 -3.12
CA ALA A 97 11.16 5.95 -2.96
C ALA A 97 10.72 5.79 -1.49
N SER A 98 11.47 5.00 -0.71
CA SER A 98 11.31 4.92 0.74
C SER A 98 11.77 6.20 1.48
N GLY A 99 12.42 7.12 0.77
CA GLY A 99 12.91 8.43 1.20
C GLY A 99 14.28 8.41 1.87
N TYR A 100 15.12 7.41 1.55
CA TYR A 100 16.52 7.41 1.95
C TYR A 100 17.37 8.18 0.93
N LEU A 101 17.73 9.41 1.28
CA LEU A 101 18.37 10.35 0.35
C LEU A 101 19.90 10.34 0.40
N THR A 102 20.53 9.68 1.38
CA THR A 102 22.00 9.69 1.50
C THR A 102 22.63 8.64 0.60
N PRO A 103 23.28 9.01 -0.52
CA PRO A 103 23.66 8.04 -1.56
C PRO A 103 24.57 6.92 -1.05
N THR A 104 25.51 7.25 -0.15
CA THR A 104 26.51 6.29 0.37
C THR A 104 25.94 5.23 1.30
N ARG A 105 24.74 5.42 1.86
CA ARG A 105 24.13 4.49 2.83
C ARG A 105 22.66 4.16 2.58
N ALA A 106 22.04 4.75 1.57
CA ALA A 106 20.61 4.60 1.29
C ALA A 106 20.23 3.13 1.11
N VAL A 107 20.88 2.44 0.15
CA VAL A 107 20.64 1.02 -0.11
C VAL A 107 20.94 0.16 1.11
N ARG A 108 22.05 0.40 1.83
CA ARG A 108 22.35 -0.34 3.07
C ARG A 108 21.24 -0.18 4.10
N THR A 109 20.77 1.04 4.33
CA THR A 109 19.70 1.34 5.30
C THR A 109 18.40 0.66 4.87
N TRP A 110 18.05 0.75 3.58
CA TRP A 110 16.89 0.07 3.02
C TRP A 110 16.97 -1.44 3.19
N ARG A 111 18.11 -2.07 2.86
CA ARG A 111 18.36 -3.51 3.04
C ARG A 111 18.22 -3.98 4.49
N GLU A 112 18.64 -3.14 5.44
CA GLU A 112 18.44 -3.40 6.88
C GLU A 112 16.96 -3.41 7.25
N ARG A 113 16.14 -2.49 6.69
CA ARG A 113 14.68 -2.48 6.91
C ARG A 113 13.97 -3.63 6.21
N MET A 114 14.38 -4.00 5.01
CA MET A 114 13.91 -5.23 4.34
C MET A 114 14.14 -6.45 5.25
N GLY A 115 15.32 -6.55 5.86
CA GLY A 115 15.60 -7.58 6.85
C GLY A 115 14.67 -7.53 8.06
N VAL A 116 14.36 -6.33 8.60
CA VAL A 116 13.38 -6.19 9.69
C VAL A 116 11.98 -6.66 9.26
N LEU A 117 11.52 -6.33 8.05
CA LEU A 117 10.22 -6.78 7.56
C LEU A 117 10.15 -8.29 7.37
N GLU A 118 11.24 -8.91 6.90
CA GLU A 118 11.38 -10.35 6.77
C GLU A 118 11.40 -11.01 8.16
N ASP A 119 12.20 -10.49 9.10
CA ASP A 119 12.27 -10.95 10.49
C ASP A 119 10.91 -10.87 11.19
N LEU A 120 10.11 -9.83 10.92
CA LEU A 120 8.76 -9.66 11.47
C LEU A 120 7.70 -10.50 10.74
N GLY A 121 8.03 -11.12 9.60
CA GLY A 121 7.15 -11.97 8.83
C GLY A 121 6.16 -11.23 7.93
N PHE A 122 6.36 -9.94 7.65
CA PHE A 122 5.50 -9.18 6.73
C PHE A 122 5.82 -9.43 5.26
N ILE A 123 7.03 -9.87 4.97
CA ILE A 123 7.49 -10.20 3.63
C ILE A 123 8.26 -11.52 3.62
N ARG A 124 8.35 -12.14 2.44
CA ARG A 124 9.34 -13.17 2.13
C ARG A 124 10.17 -12.70 0.94
N THR A 125 11.46 -13.01 0.94
CA THR A 125 12.33 -12.60 -0.16
C THR A 125 13.01 -13.79 -0.85
N LYS A 126 13.31 -13.63 -2.13
CA LYS A 126 14.13 -14.55 -2.92
C LYS A 126 15.18 -13.77 -3.72
N PRO A 127 16.37 -14.34 -3.93
CA PRO A 127 17.40 -13.67 -4.71
C PRO A 127 17.09 -13.74 -6.21
N ASP A 128 17.65 -12.78 -6.94
CA ASP A 128 17.77 -12.81 -8.41
C ASP A 128 19.24 -12.53 -8.77
N GLY A 129 19.95 -13.57 -9.19
CA GLY A 129 21.41 -13.55 -9.34
C GLY A 129 22.10 -13.09 -8.06
N ASN A 130 22.84 -11.97 -8.15
CA ASN A 130 23.58 -11.40 -7.01
C ASN A 130 22.73 -10.45 -6.13
N ARG A 131 21.49 -10.13 -6.51
CA ARG A 131 20.60 -9.30 -5.70
C ARG A 131 19.90 -10.17 -4.66
N LYS A 132 20.18 -9.94 -3.37
CA LYS A 132 19.55 -10.68 -2.25
C LYS A 132 18.03 -10.53 -2.29
N TYR A 133 17.54 -9.33 -2.55
CA TYR A 133 16.11 -9.00 -2.50
C TYR A 133 15.50 -8.90 -3.90
N GLY A 134 15.90 -9.76 -4.84
CA GLY A 134 15.42 -9.70 -6.23
C GLY A 134 13.91 -9.87 -6.38
N TYR A 135 13.31 -10.71 -5.54
CA TYR A 135 11.87 -10.92 -5.51
C TYR A 135 11.34 -10.78 -4.09
N VAL A 136 10.19 -10.13 -3.95
CA VAL A 136 9.52 -9.90 -2.67
C VAL A 136 8.07 -10.37 -2.77
N LEU A 137 7.65 -11.19 -1.81
CA LEU A 137 6.27 -11.57 -1.61
C LEU A 137 5.71 -10.85 -0.39
N LEU A 138 4.65 -10.06 -0.58
CA LEU A 138 3.88 -9.43 0.49
C LEU A 138 2.95 -10.44 1.13
N LEU A 139 3.06 -10.62 2.45
CA LEU A 139 2.17 -11.48 3.20
C LEU A 139 0.96 -10.69 3.69
N HIS A 140 -0.19 -11.37 3.80
CA HIS A 140 -1.42 -10.75 4.28
C HIS A 140 -1.21 -10.25 5.73
N PRO A 141 -1.25 -8.92 5.96
CA PRO A 141 -0.72 -8.34 7.20
C PRO A 141 -1.53 -8.74 8.43
N HIS A 142 -2.84 -8.99 8.28
CA HIS A 142 -3.67 -9.42 9.40
C HIS A 142 -3.35 -10.85 9.86
N ASP A 143 -2.92 -11.72 8.94
CA ASP A 143 -2.58 -13.10 9.31
C ASP A 143 -1.23 -13.12 10.03
N VAL A 144 -0.27 -12.30 9.58
CA VAL A 144 1.01 -12.06 10.29
C VAL A 144 0.76 -11.61 11.72
N VAL A 145 -0.14 -10.63 11.91
CA VAL A 145 -0.48 -10.13 13.26
C VAL A 145 -1.22 -11.18 14.09
N ARG A 146 -2.14 -11.94 13.50
CA ARG A 146 -2.94 -12.95 14.23
C ARG A 146 -2.08 -14.10 14.75
N HIS A 147 -1.16 -14.60 13.93
CA HIS A 147 -0.39 -15.80 14.24
C HIS A 147 0.93 -15.50 14.95
N GLY A 148 1.25 -14.22 15.14
CA GLY A 148 2.56 -13.78 15.60
C GLY A 148 3.60 -13.94 14.50
N THR A 149 4.73 -13.24 14.67
CA THR A 149 5.89 -13.32 13.78
C THR A 149 6.25 -14.77 13.50
N VAL A 150 5.96 -15.25 12.29
CA VAL A 150 6.30 -16.61 11.86
C VAL A 150 7.82 -16.67 11.79
N ARG A 151 8.44 -17.19 12.85
CA ARG A 151 9.82 -17.65 12.77
C ARG A 151 9.84 -18.84 11.82
N THR A 152 10.03 -18.58 10.54
CA THR A 152 10.46 -19.60 9.56
C THR A 152 11.92 -19.92 9.78
#